data_AF-A0A5B0QY98-F1
#
_entry.id   AF-A0A5B0QY98-F1
#
_cell.length_a   1.000
_cell.length_b   1.000
_cell.length_c   1.000
_cell.angle_alpha   90.00
_cell.angle_beta   90.00
_cell.angle_gamma   90.00
#
_symmetry.space_group_name_H-M   'P 1'
#
loop_
_entity.id
_entity.type
_entity.pdbx_description
1 polymer ?
#
loop_
_entity_poly.entity_id
_entity_poly.type
_entity_poly.pdbx_seq_one_letter_code
_entity_poly.pdbx_strand_id
1 'polypeptide(L)'
;MLISLKSIIVVSLAALNVAAATLEEEQKKRCTFSCATYTGRAEGGCAKVMKRSGDEPVKWEMVLAHPTENHKDFYNCLGTEMAFSICCVPGSIKIPSKGKPMILESGGDTHKYRNMCTETDPEQMDIPHFPSDCKAPN
;
A
#
# COMPACT_ATOMS: atom_id res chain seq x y z
N MET A 1 42.53 -8.43 17.47
CA MET A 1 41.35 -7.67 17.93
C MET A 1 40.12 -8.53 17.71
N LEU A 2 39.69 -9.27 18.75
CA LEU A 2 38.38 -9.94 18.72
C LEU A 2 37.34 -8.90 19.12
N ILE A 3 36.72 -8.24 18.15
CA ILE A 3 35.48 -7.50 18.38
C ILE A 3 34.47 -8.56 18.80
N SER A 4 34.20 -8.62 20.10
CA SER A 4 33.33 -9.61 20.74
C SER A 4 32.01 -9.73 19.96
N LEU A 5 31.72 -10.91 19.40
CA LEU A 5 30.50 -11.20 18.63
C LEU A 5 29.23 -10.74 19.38
N LYS A 6 29.25 -10.74 20.71
CA LYS A 6 28.13 -10.33 21.56
C LYS A 6 27.79 -8.83 21.41
N SER A 7 28.78 -7.96 21.21
CA SER A 7 28.54 -6.51 21.06
C SER A 7 27.98 -6.14 19.69
N ILE A 8 28.30 -6.91 18.63
CA ILE A 8 27.81 -6.67 17.27
C ILE A 8 26.30 -6.99 17.16
N ILE A 9 25.84 -8.02 17.86
CA ILE A 9 24.43 -8.43 17.83
C ILE A 9 23.53 -7.36 18.47
N VAL A 10 23.94 -6.76 19.58
CA VAL A 10 23.13 -5.77 20.32
C VAL A 10 22.92 -4.48 19.52
N VAL A 11 23.95 -3.99 18.84
CA VAL A 11 23.85 -2.76 18.03
C VAL A 11 22.94 -2.96 16.81
N SER A 12 22.98 -4.15 16.21
CA SER A 12 22.18 -4.47 15.01
C SER A 12 20.68 -4.45 15.29
N LEU A 13 20.25 -5.06 16.40
CA LEU A 13 18.85 -5.10 16.82
C LEU A 13 18.28 -3.71 17.12
N ALA A 14 19.07 -2.83 17.75
CA ALA A 14 18.65 -1.47 18.04
C ALA A 14 18.38 -0.66 16.76
N ALA A 15 19.23 -0.79 15.75
CA ALA A 15 19.07 -0.09 14.47
C ALA A 15 17.82 -0.55 13.69
N LEU A 16 17.53 -1.86 13.69
CA LEU A 16 16.33 -2.43 13.07
C LEU A 16 15.04 -1.90 13.70
N ASN A 17 15.00 -1.79 15.03
CA ASN A 17 13.85 -1.27 15.75
C ASN A 17 13.61 0.22 15.46
N VAL A 18 14.67 1.02 15.36
CA VAL A 18 14.56 2.44 14.97
C VAL A 18 14.04 2.56 13.55
N ALA A 19 14.57 1.78 12.60
CA ALA A 19 14.09 1.80 11.22
C ALA A 19 12.61 1.42 11.10
N ALA A 20 12.17 0.39 11.82
CA ALA A 20 10.76 -0.01 11.84
C ALA A 20 9.86 1.08 12.43
N ALA A 21 10.28 1.72 13.53
CA ALA A 21 9.55 2.83 14.13
C ALA A 21 9.44 4.04 13.19
N THR A 22 10.53 4.37 12.48
CA THR A 22 10.52 5.46 11.49
C THR A 22 9.62 5.16 10.29
N LEU A 23 9.57 3.89 9.85
CA LEU A 23 8.67 3.48 8.78
C LEU A 23 7.21 3.57 9.21
N GLU A 24 6.89 3.12 10.42
CA GLU A 24 5.52 3.21 10.96
C GLU A 24 5.07 4.68 11.10
N GLU A 25 5.97 5.57 11.53
CA GLU A 25 5.68 7.00 11.61
C GLU A 25 5.46 7.62 10.22
N GLU A 26 6.33 7.32 9.25
CA GLU A 26 6.16 7.80 7.87
C GLU A 26 4.89 7.25 7.21
N GLN A 27 4.53 5.98 7.47
CA GLN A 27 3.27 5.37 7.02
C GLN A 27 2.03 6.12 7.56
N LYS A 28 2.09 6.66 8.77
CA LYS A 28 0.97 7.44 9.35
C LYS A 28 0.88 8.85 8.76
N LYS A 29 1.99 9.44 8.32
CA LYS A 29 2.05 10.86 7.92
C LYS A 29 2.10 11.09 6.40
N ARG A 30 2.34 10.04 5.61
CA ARG A 30 2.46 10.17 4.16
C ARG A 30 1.10 10.06 3.47
N CYS A 31 0.78 11.04 2.64
CA CYS A 31 -0.41 11.05 1.79
C CYS A 31 0.08 10.91 0.35
N THR A 32 0.01 9.70 -0.19
CA THR A 32 0.46 9.40 -1.55
C THR A 32 -0.71 9.41 -2.52
N PHE A 33 -1.87 8.94 -2.08
CA PHE A 33 -3.07 8.87 -2.89
C PHE A 33 -4.33 9.04 -2.05
N SER A 34 -5.46 9.32 -2.71
CA SER A 34 -6.77 9.37 -2.07
C SER A 34 -7.81 8.50 -2.78
N CYS A 35 -8.74 7.94 -2.00
CA CYS A 35 -9.87 7.17 -2.49
C CYS A 35 -11.18 7.86 -2.05
N ALA A 36 -11.66 8.78 -2.89
CA ALA A 36 -12.78 9.62 -2.51
C ALA A 36 -14.07 8.82 -2.27
N THR A 37 -14.71 9.04 -1.11
CA THR A 37 -15.88 8.28 -0.66
C THR A 37 -17.03 8.25 -1.69
N TYR A 38 -17.24 9.32 -2.47
CA TYR A 38 -18.36 9.44 -3.42
C TYR A 38 -18.21 8.56 -4.68
N THR A 39 -17.03 7.98 -4.92
CA THR A 39 -16.78 7.12 -6.09
C THR A 39 -17.34 5.70 -5.92
N GLY A 40 -17.82 5.34 -4.72
CA GLY A 40 -18.17 3.97 -4.36
C GLY A 40 -16.95 3.07 -4.16
N ARG A 41 -15.73 3.59 -4.33
CA ARG A 41 -14.45 2.87 -4.18
C ARG A 41 -13.58 3.56 -3.11
N ALA A 42 -14.03 3.51 -1.87
CA ALA A 42 -13.40 4.20 -0.75
C ALA A 42 -12.32 3.37 -0.03
N GLU A 43 -12.10 2.10 -0.41
CA GLU A 43 -11.11 1.23 0.24
C GLU A 43 -9.75 1.35 -0.45
N GLY A 44 -8.79 1.99 0.22
CA GLY A 44 -7.42 2.11 -0.26
C GLY A 44 -6.64 0.80 -0.17
N GLY A 45 -5.98 0.42 -1.26
CA GLY A 45 -5.15 -0.76 -1.36
C GLY A 45 -3.83 -0.51 -2.07
N CYS A 46 -2.95 -1.50 -1.99
CA CYS A 46 -1.70 -1.57 -2.73
C CYS A 46 -1.64 -2.92 -3.43
N ALA A 47 -1.22 -2.95 -4.69
CA ALA A 47 -1.19 -4.18 -5.46
C ALA A 47 0.01 -4.30 -6.40
N LYS A 48 0.26 -5.53 -6.83
CA LYS A 48 1.15 -5.85 -7.94
C LYS A 48 0.58 -6.98 -8.78
N VAL A 49 0.91 -6.97 -10.06
CA VAL A 49 0.54 -8.06 -10.98
C VAL A 49 1.50 -9.22 -10.76
N MET A 50 0.95 -10.40 -10.44
CA MET A 50 1.70 -11.64 -10.24
C MET A 50 1.76 -12.50 -11.49
N LYS A 51 0.74 -12.42 -12.36
CA LYS A 51 0.68 -13.18 -13.61
C LYS A 51 -0.10 -12.43 -14.67
N ARG A 52 0.36 -12.55 -15.92
CA ARG A 52 -0.32 -12.09 -17.14
C ARG A 52 -0.65 -13.27 -18.06
N SER A 53 -1.66 -13.10 -18.90
CA SER A 53 -2.01 -13.98 -20.01
C SER A 53 -1.96 -13.13 -21.28
N GLY A 54 -0.88 -13.23 -22.05
CA GLY A 54 -0.52 -12.18 -23.01
C GLY A 54 -0.20 -10.88 -22.27
N ASP A 55 -0.77 -9.76 -22.73
CA ASP A 55 -0.61 -8.45 -22.09
C ASP A 55 -1.58 -8.21 -20.92
N GLU A 56 -2.62 -9.05 -20.80
CA GLU A 56 -3.67 -8.88 -19.81
C GLU A 56 -3.28 -9.47 -18.44
N PRO A 57 -3.31 -8.68 -17.35
CA PRO A 57 -3.14 -9.21 -16.00
C PRO A 57 -4.27 -10.18 -15.62
N VAL A 58 -3.90 -11.32 -15.03
CA VAL A 58 -4.86 -12.37 -14.64
C VAL A 58 -4.76 -12.76 -13.16
N LYS A 59 -3.71 -12.31 -12.46
CA LYS A 59 -3.49 -12.56 -11.04
C LYS A 59 -2.82 -11.37 -10.38
N TRP A 60 -3.33 -10.97 -9.24
CA TRP A 60 -2.85 -9.84 -8.44
C TRP A 60 -2.57 -10.29 -7.01
N GLU A 61 -1.55 -9.68 -6.42
CA GLU A 61 -1.31 -9.68 -4.99
C GLU A 61 -1.73 -8.31 -4.46
N MET A 62 -2.52 -8.28 -3.39
CA MET A 62 -3.17 -7.06 -2.88
C MET A 62 -3.04 -7.00 -1.36
N VAL A 63 -2.77 -5.82 -0.81
CA VAL A 63 -2.82 -5.52 0.62
C VAL A 63 -3.64 -4.26 0.87
N LEU A 64 -4.12 -4.08 2.10
CA LEU A 64 -4.68 -2.80 2.52
C LEU A 64 -3.55 -1.76 2.53
N ALA A 65 -3.86 -0.57 2.05
CA ALA A 65 -2.95 0.56 2.15
C ALA A 65 -2.90 1.10 3.58
N HIS A 66 -1.83 1.82 3.91
CA HIS A 66 -1.70 2.49 5.20
C HIS A 66 -2.56 3.74 5.21
N PRO A 67 -3.54 3.87 6.13
CA PRO A 67 -4.30 5.10 6.27
C PRO A 67 -3.40 6.20 6.85
N THR A 68 -3.57 7.42 6.34
CA THR A 68 -2.91 8.58 6.91
C THR A 68 -3.66 9.03 8.18
N GLU A 69 -2.93 9.26 9.26
CA GLU A 69 -3.46 9.75 10.52
C GLU A 69 -4.11 11.13 10.34
N ASN A 70 -5.32 11.30 10.90
CA ASN A 70 -6.15 12.51 10.81
C ASN A 70 -6.60 12.93 9.39
N HIS A 71 -6.23 12.21 8.34
CA HIS A 71 -6.57 12.52 6.96
C HIS A 71 -7.42 11.40 6.35
N LYS A 72 -8.74 11.54 6.51
CA LYS A 72 -9.70 10.58 5.98
C LYS A 72 -9.55 10.45 4.46
N ASP A 73 -9.69 9.24 3.94
CA ASP A 73 -9.61 8.91 2.51
C ASP A 73 -8.20 9.02 1.90
N PHE A 74 -7.15 9.35 2.68
CA PHE A 74 -5.76 9.40 2.23
C PHE A 74 -4.96 8.19 2.71
N TYR A 75 -4.08 7.71 1.82
CA TYR A 75 -3.35 6.46 1.99
C TYR A 75 -1.94 6.50 1.40
N ASN A 76 -1.12 5.50 1.75
CA ASN A 76 0.15 5.19 1.10
C ASN A 76 0.48 3.68 1.10
N CYS A 77 1.46 3.31 0.28
CA CYS A 77 1.94 1.94 0.12
C CYS A 77 3.36 1.70 0.64
N LEU A 78 3.86 2.58 1.52
CA LEU A 78 5.25 2.53 2.01
C LEU A 78 5.53 1.20 2.69
N GLY A 79 6.60 0.50 2.26
CA GLY A 79 7.01 -0.77 2.86
C GLY A 79 6.16 -1.99 2.47
N THR A 80 5.20 -1.86 1.54
CA THR A 80 4.34 -2.99 1.13
C THR A 80 4.92 -3.84 -0.01
N GLU A 81 6.03 -3.44 -0.64
CA GLU A 81 6.61 -4.06 -1.85
C GLU A 81 5.64 -4.14 -3.06
N MET A 82 4.53 -3.41 -3.01
CA MET A 82 3.54 -3.36 -4.08
C MET A 82 3.95 -2.35 -5.15
N ALA A 83 3.48 -2.58 -6.38
CA ALA A 83 3.89 -1.81 -7.55
C ALA A 83 3.04 -0.56 -7.79
N PHE A 84 1.76 -0.59 -7.39
CA PHE A 84 0.83 0.51 -7.60
C PHE A 84 -0.24 0.56 -6.49
N SER A 85 -0.82 1.74 -6.32
CA SER A 85 -1.95 1.97 -5.42
C SER A 85 -3.29 1.81 -6.13
N ILE A 86 -4.32 1.43 -5.38
CA ILE A 86 -5.65 1.11 -5.91
C ILE A 86 -6.74 1.66 -4.98
N CYS A 87 -7.89 1.99 -5.57
CA CYS A 87 -9.13 2.28 -4.85
C CYS A 87 -10.16 1.19 -5.17
N CYS A 88 -10.66 0.53 -4.15
CA CYS A 88 -11.57 -0.61 -4.27
C CYS A 88 -12.94 -0.33 -3.63
N VAL A 89 -13.95 -1.08 -4.08
CA VAL A 89 -15.25 -1.14 -3.40
C VAL A 89 -15.02 -1.66 -1.97
N PRO A 90 -15.59 -1.02 -0.94
CA PRO A 90 -15.40 -1.45 0.46
C PRO A 90 -15.64 -2.95 0.69
N GLY A 91 -14.71 -3.60 1.39
CA GLY A 91 -14.75 -5.04 1.69
C GLY A 91 -14.27 -5.95 0.56
N SER A 92 -13.71 -5.39 -0.51
CA SER A 92 -13.13 -6.15 -1.62
C SER A 92 -11.79 -6.77 -1.25
N ILE A 93 -10.96 -6.04 -0.51
CA ILE A 93 -9.65 -6.50 -0.06
C ILE A 93 -9.82 -7.31 1.23
N LYS A 94 -9.97 -8.62 1.09
CA LYS A 94 -10.13 -9.55 2.21
C LYS A 94 -8.78 -10.11 2.64
N ILE A 95 -8.17 -9.47 3.63
CA ILE A 95 -6.89 -9.90 4.20
C ILE A 95 -7.07 -11.22 4.96
N PRO A 96 -6.47 -12.34 4.51
CA PRO A 96 -6.70 -13.66 5.11
C PRO A 96 -6.12 -13.78 6.52
N SER A 97 -5.07 -13.02 6.83
CA SER A 97 -4.52 -12.84 8.18
C SER A 97 -3.63 -11.60 8.21
N LYS A 98 -3.43 -10.97 9.37
CA LYS A 98 -2.59 -9.77 9.52
C LYS A 98 -1.23 -9.95 8.82
N GLY A 99 -0.90 -9.04 7.90
CA GLY A 99 0.36 -9.05 7.16
C GLY A 99 0.43 -10.04 5.98
N LYS A 100 -0.62 -10.82 5.69
CA LYS A 100 -0.66 -11.64 4.48
C LYS A 100 -1.44 -10.93 3.37
N PRO A 101 -0.93 -10.93 2.13
CA PRO A 101 -1.65 -10.37 1.01
C PRO A 101 -2.87 -11.23 0.67
N MET A 102 -3.89 -10.58 0.12
CA MET A 102 -4.94 -11.23 -0.64
C MET A 102 -4.40 -11.57 -2.03
N ILE A 103 -4.72 -12.77 -2.51
CA ILE A 103 -4.48 -13.16 -3.90
C ILE A 103 -5.81 -13.09 -4.65
N LEU A 104 -5.86 -12.25 -5.67
CA LEU A 104 -7.00 -12.17 -6.59
C LEU A 104 -6.62 -12.87 -7.90
N GLU A 105 -7.39 -13.87 -8.28
CA GLU A 105 -7.31 -14.48 -9.61
C GLU A 105 -8.54 -14.11 -10.43
N SER A 106 -8.32 -13.71 -11.69
CA SER A 106 -9.40 -13.40 -12.65
C SER A 106 -10.36 -14.57 -12.85
N GLY A 107 -9.86 -15.80 -12.81
CA GLY A 107 -10.66 -17.00 -13.07
C GLY A 107 -11.22 -17.03 -14.50
N GLY A 108 -10.56 -16.36 -15.45
CA GLY A 108 -11.05 -16.19 -16.83
C GLY A 108 -11.94 -14.97 -17.05
N ASP A 109 -12.37 -14.26 -15.99
CA ASP A 109 -13.09 -12.99 -16.10
C ASP A 109 -12.11 -11.81 -16.06
N THR A 110 -11.89 -11.21 -17.23
CA THR A 110 -11.00 -10.04 -17.41
C THR A 110 -11.54 -8.78 -16.73
N HIS A 111 -12.83 -8.73 -16.39
CA HIS A 111 -13.45 -7.59 -15.72
C HIS A 111 -13.44 -7.71 -14.19
N LYS A 112 -13.13 -8.89 -13.63
CA LYS A 112 -13.19 -9.14 -12.18
C LYS A 112 -12.43 -8.10 -11.36
N TYR A 113 -11.18 -7.82 -11.75
CA TYR A 113 -10.37 -6.79 -11.10
C TYR A 113 -11.00 -5.41 -11.24
N ARG A 114 -11.37 -5.01 -12.47
CA ARG A 114 -11.92 -3.68 -12.76
C ARG A 114 -13.27 -3.44 -12.10
N ASN A 115 -14.06 -4.48 -11.84
CA ASN A 115 -15.32 -4.40 -11.11
C ASN A 115 -15.09 -4.12 -9.62
N MET A 116 -13.96 -4.59 -9.07
CA MET A 116 -13.62 -4.42 -7.65
C MET A 116 -12.80 -3.15 -7.40
N CYS A 117 -11.82 -2.85 -8.26
CA CYS A 117 -10.78 -1.87 -8.01
C CYS A 117 -10.41 -1.07 -9.26
N THR A 118 -9.98 0.17 -9.05
CA THR A 118 -9.31 0.99 -10.05
C THR A 118 -7.90 1.27 -9.57
N GLU A 119 -6.94 1.26 -10.49
CA GLU A 119 -5.61 1.81 -10.21
C GLU A 119 -5.74 3.30 -9.97
N THR A 120 -5.07 3.80 -8.94
CA THR A 120 -4.93 5.24 -8.75
C THR A 120 -3.75 5.72 -9.56
N ASP A 121 -3.81 6.96 -10.01
CA ASP A 121 -2.66 7.66 -10.56
C ASP A 121 -2.26 8.79 -9.59
N PRO A 122 -1.26 8.57 -8.71
CA PRO A 122 -0.76 9.59 -7.78
C PRO A 122 -0.30 10.88 -8.47
N GLU A 123 0.21 10.80 -9.71
CA GLU A 123 0.73 11.95 -10.45
C GLU A 123 -0.39 12.82 -11.03
N GLN A 124 -1.54 12.21 -11.33
CA GLN A 124 -2.73 12.91 -11.82
C GLN A 124 -3.70 13.32 -10.72
N MET A 125 -3.34 13.11 -9.45
CA MET A 125 -4.19 13.57 -8.36
C MET A 125 -4.18 15.09 -8.28
N ASP A 126 -5.29 15.64 -7.78
CA ASP A 126 -5.40 17.06 -7.49
C ASP A 126 -4.58 17.39 -6.23
N ILE A 127 -3.25 17.45 -6.41
CA ILE A 127 -2.25 17.76 -5.37
C ILE A 127 -2.60 19.05 -4.60
N PRO A 128 -3.14 20.12 -5.22
CA PRO A 128 -3.62 21.30 -4.49
C PRO A 128 -4.66 21.02 -3.38
N HIS A 129 -5.37 19.90 -3.46
CA HIS A 129 -6.36 19.48 -2.45
C HIS A 129 -5.79 18.48 -1.42
N PHE A 130 -4.50 18.15 -1.50
CA PHE A 130 -3.86 17.37 -0.45
C PHE A 130 -3.75 18.23 0.81
N PRO A 131 -3.94 17.64 2.01
CA PRO A 131 -3.76 18.36 3.26
C PRO A 131 -2.37 18.99 3.32
N SER A 132 -2.29 20.23 3.79
CA SER A 132 -1.04 21.03 3.78
C SER A 132 0.07 20.44 4.65
N ASP A 133 -0.28 19.56 5.59
CA ASP A 133 0.63 18.83 6.48
C ASP A 133 1.05 17.45 5.94
N CYS A 134 0.54 17.07 4.77
CA CYS A 134 0.97 15.87 4.05
C CYS A 134 2.24 16.14 3.23
N LYS A 135 3.23 15.26 3.33
CA LYS A 135 4.31 15.21 2.32
C LYS A 135 3.75 14.58 1.05
N ALA A 136 3.71 15.32 -0.06
CA ALA A 136 3.41 14.75 -1.38
C ALA A 136 4.39 13.60 -1.72
N PRO A 137 4.02 12.66 -2.61
CA PRO A 137 4.99 11.74 -3.19
C PRO A 137 6.04 12.56 -3.96
N ASN A 138 7.32 12.34 -3.65
CA ASN A 138 8.44 12.88 -4.42
C ASN A 138 8.66 12.03 -5.68
#